data_AF-A0A3C1A3Z2-F1
#
_entry.id   AF-A0A3C1A3Z2-F1
#
_cell.length_a   1.000
_cell.length_b   1.000
_cell.length_c   1.000
_cell.angle_alpha   90.00
_cell.angle_beta   90.00
_cell.angle_gamma   90.00
#
_symmetry.space_group_name_H-M   'P 1'
#
loop_
_entity.id
_entity.type
_entity.pdbx_description
1 polymer ?
#
loop_
_entity_poly.entity_id
_entity_poly.type
_entity_poly.pdbx_seq_one_letter_code
_entity_poly.pdbx_strand_id
1 'polypeptide(L)'
;MAELTPKRSQVSDKAPFWREFFILLGAGIVGVVAVIPYQFTLLGGLPEEIPIPFPLLLLLGILQNIVLLALAIGVGLLCARRVGLGAPILEGWLRGERVDERGRAILLPSILLGLGAGLIIILLDMVVFAPYLAAFQEVERPSPWQGFLASFYGGIDEEILLRLFMVSLLAWLLSRVWKDAEGTPTAGGMWLVIIVASVLFGLGHLPATAQLAPLTPLLVTRAIVLNGIAGLAFGYLYWKRGLESAMLAHFSADILLHVILVPLVT
;
A
#
# COMPACT_ATOMS: atom_id res chain seq x y z
N MET A 1 -10.48 -21.03 7.90
CA MET A 1 -10.54 -19.66 8.46
C MET A 1 -11.68 -18.92 7.77
N ALA A 2 -12.55 -18.23 8.50
CA ALA A 2 -13.73 -17.58 7.93
C ALA A 2 -13.37 -16.29 7.15
N GLU A 3 -14.02 -16.09 6.01
CA GLU A 3 -13.96 -14.88 5.20
C GLU A 3 -14.69 -13.75 5.93
N LEU A 4 -14.08 -12.57 6.05
CA LEU A 4 -14.66 -11.43 6.78
C LEU A 4 -15.41 -10.46 5.86
N THR A 5 -15.26 -10.63 4.54
CA THR A 5 -15.94 -9.81 3.54
C THR A 5 -17.42 -10.23 3.46
N PRO A 6 -18.38 -9.33 3.78
CA PRO A 6 -19.79 -9.68 3.76
C PRO A 6 -20.28 -9.97 2.34
N LYS A 7 -21.21 -10.93 2.20
CA LYS A 7 -21.90 -11.17 0.92
C LYS A 7 -22.63 -9.90 0.48
N ARG A 8 -22.69 -9.62 -0.83
CA ARG A 8 -23.32 -8.43 -1.43
C ARG A 8 -24.74 -8.15 -0.91
N SER A 9 -25.50 -9.17 -0.55
CA SER A 9 -26.86 -9.06 0.03
C SER A 9 -26.90 -8.55 1.48
N GLN A 10 -25.77 -8.43 2.16
CA GLN A 10 -25.66 -7.97 3.56
C GLN A 10 -25.03 -6.59 3.71
N VAL A 11 -24.54 -5.98 2.62
CA VAL A 11 -24.02 -4.61 2.65
C VAL A 11 -25.21 -3.64 2.60
N SER A 12 -25.67 -3.24 3.79
CA SER A 12 -26.55 -2.09 3.95
C SER A 12 -25.97 -0.85 3.23
N ASP A 13 -26.80 -0.14 2.49
CA ASP A 13 -26.41 0.91 1.53
C ASP A 13 -25.91 2.24 2.17
N LYS A 14 -25.48 2.22 3.44
CA LYS A 14 -25.27 3.46 4.22
C LYS A 14 -24.04 3.48 5.14
N ALA A 15 -22.89 2.92 4.76
CA ALA A 15 -21.66 3.51 5.31
C ALA A 15 -21.59 4.97 4.82
N PRO A 16 -21.46 5.96 5.72
CA PRO A 16 -21.47 7.37 5.34
C PRO A 16 -20.23 7.67 4.47
N PHE A 17 -20.41 7.60 3.15
CA PHE A 17 -19.36 7.72 2.13
C PHE A 17 -18.40 8.87 2.42
N TRP A 18 -18.95 10.05 2.68
CA TRP A 18 -18.14 11.23 2.96
C TRP A 18 -17.36 11.14 4.27
N ARG A 19 -17.90 10.51 5.31
CA ARG A 19 -17.15 10.33 6.57
C ARG A 19 -15.99 9.36 6.37
N GLU A 20 -16.25 8.23 5.72
CA GLU A 20 -15.22 7.25 5.36
C GLU A 20 -14.13 7.89 4.49
N PHE A 21 -14.54 8.64 3.46
CA PHE A 21 -13.66 9.41 2.59
C PHE A 21 -12.74 10.36 3.37
N PHE A 22 -13.30 11.21 4.24
CA PHE A 22 -12.50 12.20 4.97
C PHE A 22 -11.60 11.57 6.04
N ILE A 23 -12.00 10.44 6.63
CA ILE A 23 -11.15 9.69 7.57
C ILE A 23 -9.94 9.10 6.83
N LEU A 24 -10.17 8.44 5.69
CA LEU A 24 -9.08 7.88 4.87
C LEU A 24 -8.16 8.99 4.33
N LEU A 25 -8.72 10.12 3.90
CA LEU A 25 -7.93 11.26 3.42
C LEU A 25 -7.10 11.87 4.55
N GLY A 26 -7.68 12.03 5.74
CA GLY A 26 -6.95 12.51 6.92
C GLY A 26 -5.83 11.56 7.32
N ALA A 27 -6.07 10.24 7.27
CA ALA A 27 -5.05 9.23 7.54
C ALA A 27 -3.91 9.27 6.51
N GLY A 28 -4.23 9.40 5.21
CA GLY A 28 -3.22 9.54 4.16
C GLY A 28 -2.40 10.83 4.29
N ILE A 29 -3.02 11.96 4.65
CA ILE A 29 -2.27 13.20 4.94
C ILE A 29 -1.23 12.97 6.04
N VAL A 30 -1.57 12.21 7.08
CA VAL A 30 -0.62 11.85 8.15
C VAL A 30 0.54 11.02 7.59
N GLY A 31 0.26 10.00 6.76
CA GLY A 31 1.31 9.19 6.15
C GLY A 31 2.21 9.99 5.19
N VAL A 32 1.64 10.84 4.34
CA VAL A 32 2.38 11.77 3.46
C VAL A 32 3.33 12.66 4.26
N VAL A 33 2.90 13.21 5.40
CA VAL A 33 3.77 14.02 6.24
C VAL A 33 4.82 13.17 6.96
N ALA A 34 4.44 11.98 7.42
CA ALA A 34 5.32 11.07 8.16
C ALA A 34 6.48 10.54 7.32
N VAL A 35 6.32 10.36 6.00
CA VAL A 35 7.39 9.85 5.14
C VAL A 35 8.46 10.88 4.77
N ILE A 36 8.20 12.18 4.96
CA ILE A 36 9.11 13.27 4.56
C ILE A 36 10.53 13.10 5.10
N PRO A 37 10.76 12.80 6.39
CA PRO A 37 12.12 12.63 6.91
C PRO A 37 12.86 11.47 6.27
N TYR A 38 12.16 10.37 5.95
CA TYR A 38 12.74 9.20 5.30
C TYR A 38 13.18 9.54 3.87
N GLN A 39 12.31 10.19 3.09
CA GLN A 39 12.62 10.64 1.72
C GLN A 39 13.78 11.63 1.69
N PHE A 40 13.82 12.56 2.65
CA PHE A 40 14.86 13.59 2.71
C PHE A 40 16.26 12.99 2.88
N THR A 41 16.43 12.02 3.77
CA THR A 41 17.70 11.30 3.93
C THR A 41 18.03 10.48 2.69
N LEU A 42 17.05 9.80 2.10
CA LEU A 42 17.26 8.95 0.93
C LEU A 42 17.78 9.73 -0.29
N LEU A 43 17.40 11.00 -0.42
CA LEU A 43 17.84 11.90 -1.48
C LEU A 43 19.15 12.64 -1.17
N GLY A 44 19.77 12.41 -0.01
CA GLY A 44 20.99 13.12 0.41
C GLY A 44 20.74 14.61 0.74
N GLY A 45 19.51 14.98 1.09
CA GLY A 45 19.11 16.35 1.39
C GLY A 45 18.49 17.09 0.20
N LEU A 46 18.59 18.43 0.20
CA LEU A 46 18.07 19.25 -0.89
C LEU A 46 19.08 19.35 -2.03
N PRO A 47 18.65 19.17 -3.30
CA PRO A 47 19.47 19.55 -4.43
C PRO A 47 19.89 21.02 -4.30
N GLU A 48 21.19 21.30 -4.49
CA GLU A 48 21.82 22.61 -4.23
C GLU A 48 21.26 23.75 -5.11
N GLU A 49 20.59 23.42 -6.22
CA GLU A 49 20.07 24.38 -7.21
C GLU A 49 18.57 24.18 -7.54
N ILE A 50 17.69 24.19 -6.54
CA ILE A 50 16.24 24.26 -6.81
C ILE A 50 15.81 25.73 -6.94
N PRO A 51 15.24 26.17 -8.08
CA PRO A 51 14.81 27.57 -8.29
C PRO A 51 13.58 27.98 -7.48
N ILE A 52 13.05 27.11 -6.62
CA ILE A 52 11.89 27.34 -5.75
C ILE A 52 12.25 27.15 -4.28
N PRO A 53 11.72 27.99 -3.36
CA PRO A 53 11.97 27.84 -1.93
C PRO A 53 11.50 26.48 -1.40
N PHE A 54 12.30 25.84 -0.55
CA PHE A 54 11.98 24.52 0.00
C PHE A 54 10.59 24.41 0.67
N PRO A 55 10.12 25.39 1.48
CA PRO A 55 8.76 25.32 2.02
C PRO A 55 7.67 25.29 0.95
N LEU A 56 7.89 25.96 -0.18
CA LEU A 56 6.97 25.94 -1.31
C LEU A 56 7.00 24.57 -2.01
N LEU A 57 8.18 23.97 -2.20
CA LEU A 57 8.30 22.62 -2.76
C LEU A 57 7.56 21.59 -1.88
N LEU A 58 7.76 21.62 -0.57
CA LEU A 58 7.04 20.75 0.37
C LEU A 58 5.53 20.95 0.29
N LEU A 59 5.07 22.21 0.30
CA LEU A 59 3.65 22.52 0.22
C LEU A 59 3.03 21.97 -1.08
N LEU A 60 3.71 22.16 -2.21
CA LEU A 60 3.26 21.65 -3.50
C LEU A 60 3.22 20.11 -3.53
N GLY A 61 4.24 19.46 -2.97
CA GLY A 61 4.28 17.99 -2.86
C GLY A 61 3.16 17.42 -1.99
N ILE A 62 2.87 18.06 -0.85
CA ILE A 62 1.76 17.66 0.04
C ILE A 62 0.41 17.88 -0.67
N LEU A 63 0.22 19.04 -1.30
CA LEU A 63 -1.02 19.34 -2.04
C LEU A 63 -1.24 18.36 -3.21
N GLN A 64 -0.18 18.03 -3.96
CA GLN A 64 -0.24 17.04 -5.02
C GLN A 64 -0.71 15.68 -4.48
N ASN A 65 -0.14 15.22 -3.37
CA ASN A 65 -0.54 13.96 -2.74
C ASN A 65 -1.99 14.00 -2.22
N ILE A 66 -2.42 15.11 -1.62
CA ILE A 66 -3.82 15.28 -1.19
C ILE A 66 -4.79 15.13 -2.37
N VAL A 67 -4.50 15.77 -3.50
CA VAL A 67 -5.34 15.66 -4.71
C VAL A 67 -5.35 14.22 -5.22
N LEU A 68 -4.18 13.58 -5.30
CA LEU A 68 -4.06 12.19 -5.74
C LEU A 68 -4.87 11.25 -4.83
N LEU A 69 -4.70 11.34 -3.51
CA LEU A 69 -5.40 10.53 -2.52
C LEU A 69 -6.91 10.80 -2.56
N ALA A 70 -7.35 12.05 -2.65
CA ALA A 70 -8.76 12.39 -2.75
C ALA A 70 -9.41 11.73 -3.98
N LEU A 71 -8.76 11.77 -5.14
CA LEU A 71 -9.25 11.08 -6.34
C LEU A 71 -9.25 9.56 -6.17
N ALA A 72 -8.15 9.00 -5.65
CA ALA A 72 -8.00 7.57 -5.42
C ALA A 72 -9.04 7.02 -4.44
N ILE A 73 -9.24 7.67 -3.29
CA ILE A 73 -10.25 7.29 -2.29
C ILE A 73 -11.64 7.41 -2.88
N GLY A 74 -11.95 8.52 -3.56
CA GLY A 74 -13.27 8.75 -4.16
C GLY A 74 -13.64 7.66 -5.17
N VAL A 75 -12.78 7.42 -6.16
CA VAL A 75 -13.01 6.38 -7.17
C VAL A 75 -12.93 4.98 -6.55
N GLY A 76 -11.97 4.76 -5.67
CA GLY A 76 -11.75 3.49 -4.97
C GLY A 76 -12.98 3.05 -4.18
N LEU A 77 -13.54 3.92 -3.33
CA LEU A 77 -14.76 3.64 -2.58
C LEU A 77 -15.96 3.36 -3.49
N LEU A 78 -16.11 4.12 -4.58
CA LEU A 78 -17.20 3.91 -5.55
C LEU A 78 -17.09 2.54 -6.22
N CYS A 79 -15.89 2.13 -6.64
CA CYS A 79 -15.65 0.85 -7.25
C CYS A 79 -15.74 -0.30 -6.24
N ALA A 80 -15.12 -0.17 -5.07
CA ALA A 80 -15.05 -1.19 -4.02
C ALA A 80 -16.45 -1.66 -3.60
N ARG A 81 -17.36 -0.71 -3.34
CA ARG A 81 -18.77 -0.98 -3.00
C ARG A 81 -19.52 -1.78 -4.07
N ARG A 82 -19.14 -1.63 -5.35
CA ARG A 82 -19.78 -2.36 -6.47
C ARG A 82 -19.28 -3.79 -6.61
N VAL A 83 -18.10 -4.10 -6.09
CA VAL A 83 -17.48 -5.43 -6.16
C VAL A 83 -17.35 -6.12 -4.81
N GLY A 84 -17.96 -5.57 -3.75
CA GLY A 84 -17.95 -6.18 -2.41
C GLY A 84 -16.60 -6.09 -1.69
N LEU A 85 -15.78 -5.10 -2.02
CA LEU A 85 -14.53 -4.76 -1.31
C LEU A 85 -14.76 -3.49 -0.47
N GLY A 86 -13.86 -3.21 0.49
CA GLY A 86 -13.96 -2.01 1.32
C GLY A 86 -13.12 -2.09 2.60
N ALA A 87 -13.52 -1.29 3.59
CA ALA A 87 -12.87 -1.15 4.89
C ALA A 87 -13.81 -1.65 6.01
N PRO A 88 -13.97 -2.97 6.22
CA PRO A 88 -15.03 -3.56 7.05
C PRO A 88 -15.02 -3.16 8.52
N ILE A 89 -13.89 -2.72 9.08
CA ILE A 89 -13.79 -2.24 10.47
C ILE A 89 -14.24 -0.78 10.53
N LEU A 90 -13.69 0.08 9.67
CA LEU A 90 -14.04 1.49 9.58
C LEU A 90 -15.52 1.66 9.22
N GLU A 91 -15.98 0.94 8.20
CA GLU A 91 -17.37 0.96 7.78
C GLU A 91 -18.32 0.46 8.88
N GLY A 92 -17.95 -0.62 9.58
CA GLY A 92 -18.75 -1.13 10.71
C GLY A 92 -18.84 -0.12 11.84
N TRP A 93 -17.70 0.47 12.21
CA TRP A 93 -17.64 1.51 13.24
C TRP A 93 -18.47 2.74 12.87
N LEU A 94 -18.40 3.20 11.62
CA LEU A 94 -19.20 4.32 11.12
C LEU A 94 -20.70 4.04 11.09
N ARG A 95 -21.11 2.77 11.05
CA ARG A 95 -22.52 2.32 11.17
C ARG A 95 -22.95 2.16 12.63
N GLY A 96 -22.05 2.36 13.60
CA GLY A 96 -22.31 2.12 15.02
C GLY A 96 -22.28 0.64 15.41
N GLU A 97 -21.69 -0.22 14.59
CA GLU A 97 -21.50 -1.64 14.89
C GLU A 97 -20.34 -1.84 15.88
N ARG A 98 -20.40 -2.93 16.65
CA ARG A 98 -19.24 -3.39 17.42
C ARG A 98 -18.24 -4.08 16.49
N VAL A 99 -17.00 -3.60 16.47
CA VAL A 99 -15.96 -4.08 15.54
C VAL A 99 -14.81 -4.81 16.24
N ASP A 100 -14.90 -5.01 17.55
CA ASP A 100 -13.88 -5.64 18.39
C ASP A 100 -13.43 -7.01 17.83
N GLU A 101 -14.40 -7.84 17.46
CA GLU A 101 -14.17 -9.19 16.94
C GLU A 101 -13.54 -9.16 15.55
N ARG A 102 -14.00 -8.27 14.66
CA ARG A 102 -13.42 -8.07 13.33
C ARG A 102 -11.96 -7.61 13.44
N GLY A 103 -11.69 -6.66 14.34
CA GLY A 103 -10.33 -6.20 14.64
C GLY A 103 -9.43 -7.34 15.10
N ARG A 104 -9.83 -8.08 16.14
CA ARG A 104 -9.07 -9.25 16.63
C ARG A 104 -8.85 -10.30 15.56
N ALA A 105 -9.83 -10.53 14.69
CA ALA A 105 -9.76 -11.53 13.64
C ALA A 105 -8.73 -11.20 12.55
N ILE A 106 -8.40 -9.92 12.32
CA ILE A 106 -7.39 -9.51 11.35
C ILE A 106 -5.98 -9.39 11.93
N LEU A 107 -5.82 -9.14 13.24
CA LEU A 107 -4.52 -8.83 13.86
C LEU A 107 -3.43 -9.86 13.51
N LEU A 108 -3.58 -11.08 14.02
CA LEU A 108 -2.57 -12.13 13.85
C LEU A 108 -2.29 -12.47 12.37
N PRO A 109 -3.30 -12.74 11.51
CA PRO A 109 -3.02 -13.11 10.13
C PRO A 109 -2.40 -11.96 9.32
N SER A 110 -2.76 -10.70 9.58
CA SER A 110 -2.15 -9.56 8.88
C SER A 110 -0.69 -9.38 9.28
N ILE A 111 -0.40 -9.44 10.59
CA ILE A 111 0.97 -9.31 11.10
C ILE A 111 1.85 -10.45 10.58
N LEU A 112 1.39 -11.72 10.69
CA LEU A 112 2.18 -12.86 10.24
C LEU A 112 2.45 -12.84 8.73
N LEU A 113 1.44 -12.50 7.93
CA LEU A 113 1.59 -12.44 6.47
C LEU A 113 2.46 -11.24 6.07
N GLY A 114 2.33 -10.11 6.75
CA GLY A 114 3.20 -8.93 6.59
C GLY A 114 4.66 -9.24 6.89
N LEU A 115 4.94 -9.78 8.08
CA LEU A 115 6.30 -10.19 8.49
C LEU A 115 6.86 -11.26 7.55
N GLY A 116 6.04 -12.23 7.13
CA GLY A 116 6.43 -13.25 6.17
C GLY A 116 6.80 -12.66 4.80
N ALA A 117 5.99 -11.73 4.28
CA ALA A 117 6.29 -11.03 3.02
C ALA A 117 7.58 -10.22 3.13
N GLY A 118 7.75 -9.44 4.21
CA GLY A 118 8.97 -8.68 4.47
C GLY A 118 10.21 -9.57 4.55
N LEU A 119 10.12 -10.70 5.25
CA LEU A 119 11.22 -11.67 5.35
C LEU A 119 11.58 -12.27 3.98
N ILE A 120 10.59 -12.64 3.17
CA ILE A 120 10.84 -13.14 1.80
C ILE A 120 11.51 -12.06 0.95
N ILE A 121 11.03 -10.82 1.03
CA ILE A 121 11.57 -9.68 0.28
C ILE A 121 13.05 -9.47 0.61
N ILE A 122 13.41 -9.35 1.89
CA ILE A 122 14.81 -9.09 2.27
C ILE A 122 15.73 -10.27 1.93
N LEU A 123 15.29 -11.52 2.15
CA LEU A 123 16.09 -12.69 1.82
C LEU A 123 16.31 -12.79 0.31
N LEU A 124 15.26 -12.57 -0.48
CA LEU A 124 15.36 -12.59 -1.93
C LEU A 124 16.27 -11.47 -2.44
N ASP A 125 16.16 -10.27 -1.87
CA ASP A 125 17.03 -9.15 -2.20
C ASP A 125 18.50 -9.48 -1.92
N MET A 126 18.81 -9.94 -0.71
CA MET A 126 20.17 -10.25 -0.28
C MET A 126 20.82 -11.38 -1.10
N VAL A 127 20.04 -12.40 -1.48
CA VAL A 127 20.59 -13.59 -2.14
C VAL A 127 20.64 -13.44 -3.67
N VAL A 128 19.65 -12.77 -4.26
CA VAL A 128 19.47 -12.76 -5.73
C VAL A 128 19.85 -11.44 -6.36
N PHE A 129 19.56 -10.30 -5.72
CA PHE A 129 19.72 -9.00 -6.36
C PHE A 129 20.96 -8.25 -5.86
N ALA A 130 21.12 -8.11 -4.54
CA ALA A 130 22.20 -7.38 -3.91
C ALA A 130 23.62 -7.79 -4.37
N PRO A 131 23.95 -9.09 -4.58
CA PRO A 131 25.28 -9.48 -5.03
C PRO A 131 25.68 -8.94 -6.41
N TYR A 132 24.71 -8.52 -7.21
CA TYR A 132 24.91 -8.01 -8.57
C TYR A 132 24.66 -6.50 -8.69
N LEU A 133 24.41 -5.81 -7.57
CA LEU A 133 24.12 -4.39 -7.53
C LEU A 133 25.20 -3.63 -6.75
N ALA A 134 26.12 -2.99 -7.49
CA ALA A 134 27.02 -1.99 -6.93
C ALA A 134 26.33 -0.62 -6.68
N ALA A 135 25.11 -0.45 -7.21
CA ALA A 135 24.48 0.85 -7.46
C ALA A 135 23.95 1.60 -6.22
N PHE A 136 23.98 1.01 -5.03
CA PHE A 136 23.41 1.62 -3.81
C PHE A 136 24.43 1.80 -2.67
N GLN A 137 25.73 1.60 -2.92
CA GLN A 137 26.73 1.65 -1.86
C GLN A 137 26.96 3.06 -1.28
N GLU A 138 26.60 4.11 -2.01
CA GLU A 138 26.80 5.52 -1.61
C GLU A 138 25.51 6.22 -1.14
N VAL A 139 24.36 5.53 -1.12
CA VAL A 139 23.09 6.15 -0.69
C VAL A 139 23.02 6.20 0.83
N GLU A 140 22.77 7.39 1.36
CA GLU A 140 22.55 7.58 2.79
C GLU A 140 21.31 6.79 3.24
N ARG A 141 21.47 5.99 4.29
CA ARG A 141 20.42 5.08 4.76
C ARG A 141 19.59 5.77 5.85
N PRO A 142 18.26 5.83 5.71
CA PRO A 142 17.40 6.32 6.77
C PRO A 142 17.54 5.51 8.05
N SER A 143 17.49 6.21 9.17
CA SER A 143 17.53 5.61 10.51
C SER A 143 16.20 4.92 10.88
N PRO A 144 16.18 4.04 11.89
CA PRO A 144 14.99 3.28 12.27
C PRO A 144 13.75 4.14 12.61
N TRP A 145 13.92 5.34 13.19
CA TRP A 145 12.77 6.21 13.48
C TRP A 145 12.17 6.81 12.21
N GLN A 146 12.99 7.10 11.20
CA GLN A 146 12.52 7.55 9.88
C GLN A 146 11.77 6.40 9.20
N GLY A 147 12.30 5.18 9.28
CA GLY A 147 11.65 3.96 8.80
C GLY A 147 10.29 3.71 9.49
N PHE A 148 10.21 3.92 10.80
CA PHE A 148 8.97 3.81 11.55
C PHE A 148 7.91 4.81 11.06
N LEU A 149 8.29 6.07 10.83
CA LEU A 149 7.37 7.07 10.28
C LEU A 149 6.97 6.75 8.84
N ALA A 150 7.92 6.31 8.00
CA ALA A 150 7.65 5.87 6.63
C ALA A 150 6.69 4.67 6.58
N SER A 151 6.69 3.81 7.60
CA SER A 151 5.80 2.66 7.69
C SER A 151 4.31 3.06 7.71
N PHE A 152 3.98 4.28 8.17
CA PHE A 152 2.61 4.80 8.07
C PHE A 152 2.22 5.11 6.63
N TYR A 153 3.15 5.59 5.80
CA TYR A 153 2.89 5.85 4.39
C TYR A 153 2.70 4.55 3.60
N GLY A 154 3.59 3.56 3.77
CA GLY A 154 3.40 2.23 3.18
C GLY A 154 2.09 1.59 3.67
N GLY A 155 1.89 1.61 4.98
CA GLY A 155 0.71 1.08 5.64
C GLY A 155 -0.61 1.75 5.25
N ILE A 156 -0.65 3.04 4.91
CA ILE A 156 -1.91 3.78 4.67
C ILE A 156 -2.01 4.22 3.21
N ASP A 157 -1.11 5.06 2.76
CA ASP A 157 -1.17 5.73 1.46
C ASP A 157 -1.03 4.73 0.31
N GLU A 158 -0.05 3.83 0.38
CA GLU A 158 0.14 2.82 -0.66
C GLU A 158 -1.04 1.85 -0.71
N GLU A 159 -1.61 1.46 0.43
CA GLU A 159 -2.80 0.62 0.45
C GLU A 159 -4.06 1.36 -0.06
N ILE A 160 -4.18 2.66 0.17
CA ILE A 160 -5.24 3.48 -0.44
C ILE A 160 -5.08 3.48 -1.97
N LEU A 161 -3.88 3.74 -2.48
CA LEU A 161 -3.62 3.85 -3.92
C LEU A 161 -3.73 2.50 -4.63
N LEU A 162 -3.19 1.44 -4.04
CA LEU A 162 -3.08 0.14 -4.70
C LEU A 162 -4.28 -0.76 -4.38
N ARG A 163 -4.72 -0.85 -3.13
CA ARG A 163 -5.79 -1.79 -2.76
C ARG A 163 -7.14 -1.12 -2.92
N LEU A 164 -7.38 -0.02 -2.21
CA LEU A 164 -8.67 0.66 -2.29
C LEU A 164 -8.94 1.18 -3.71
N PHE A 165 -8.00 1.88 -4.34
CA PHE A 165 -8.18 2.42 -5.68
C PHE A 165 -7.93 1.39 -6.79
N MET A 166 -6.67 0.99 -7.00
CA MET A 166 -6.29 0.19 -8.18
C MET A 166 -6.99 -1.17 -8.23
N VAL A 167 -6.90 -1.99 -7.17
CA VAL A 167 -7.54 -3.32 -7.14
C VAL A 167 -9.05 -3.19 -7.29
N SER A 168 -9.71 -2.26 -6.59
CA SER A 168 -11.16 -2.11 -6.71
C SER A 168 -11.60 -1.63 -8.10
N LEU A 169 -10.86 -0.71 -8.71
CA LEU A 169 -11.14 -0.22 -10.07
C LEU A 169 -11.00 -1.34 -11.09
N LEU A 170 -9.87 -2.07 -11.07
CA LEU A 170 -9.61 -3.19 -11.97
C LEU A 170 -10.63 -4.32 -11.77
N ALA A 171 -10.96 -4.66 -10.52
CA ALA A 171 -12.01 -5.62 -10.20
C ALA A 171 -13.37 -5.18 -10.77
N TRP A 172 -13.73 -3.90 -10.63
CA TRP A 172 -14.97 -3.37 -11.16
C TRP A 172 -15.02 -3.34 -12.69
N LEU A 173 -13.90 -3.06 -13.36
CA LEU A 173 -13.81 -3.15 -14.82
C LEU A 173 -13.90 -4.60 -15.29
N LEU A 174 -13.18 -5.51 -14.63
CA LEU A 174 -13.17 -6.92 -14.99
C LEU A 174 -14.55 -7.57 -14.80
N SER A 175 -15.28 -7.19 -13.74
CA SER A 175 -16.64 -7.71 -13.50
C SER A 175 -17.65 -7.28 -14.57
N ARG A 176 -17.30 -6.38 -15.50
CA ARG A 176 -18.15 -6.09 -16.68
C ARG A 176 -18.18 -7.21 -17.69
N VAL A 177 -17.11 -8.02 -17.75
CA VAL A 177 -16.94 -9.09 -18.75
C VAL A 177 -16.75 -10.47 -18.12
N TRP A 178 -16.21 -10.54 -16.90
CA TRP A 178 -15.92 -11.79 -16.20
C TRP A 178 -16.37 -11.69 -14.73
N LYS A 179 -17.58 -12.19 -14.46
CA LYS A 179 -18.25 -12.11 -13.15
C LYS A 179 -18.91 -13.43 -12.76
N ASP A 180 -19.14 -13.60 -11.46
CA ASP A 180 -19.97 -14.65 -10.89
C ASP A 180 -21.48 -14.30 -10.94
N ALA A 181 -22.31 -15.16 -10.35
CA ALA A 181 -23.76 -14.98 -10.29
C ALA A 181 -24.16 -13.74 -9.46
N GLU A 182 -23.34 -13.37 -8.48
CA GLU A 182 -23.51 -12.20 -7.60
C GLU A 182 -23.05 -10.89 -8.25
N GLY A 183 -22.46 -10.96 -9.45
CA GLY A 183 -21.97 -9.82 -10.22
C GLY A 183 -20.64 -9.26 -9.72
N THR A 184 -19.90 -10.04 -8.94
CA THR A 184 -18.53 -9.77 -8.48
C THR A 184 -17.51 -10.53 -9.34
N PRO A 185 -16.22 -10.14 -9.37
CA PRO A 185 -15.23 -10.91 -10.10
C PRO A 185 -15.09 -12.32 -9.54
N THR A 186 -14.93 -13.31 -10.42
CA THR A 186 -14.63 -14.68 -9.98
C THR A 186 -13.32 -14.76 -9.21
N ALA A 187 -13.09 -15.85 -8.47
CA ALA A 187 -11.82 -16.06 -7.77
C ALA A 187 -10.59 -15.98 -8.70
N GLY A 188 -10.68 -16.53 -9.91
CA GLY A 188 -9.63 -16.40 -10.93
C GLY A 188 -9.45 -14.96 -11.41
N GLY A 189 -10.55 -14.24 -11.60
CA GLY A 189 -10.54 -12.81 -11.94
C GLY A 189 -9.91 -11.94 -10.85
N MET A 190 -10.20 -12.22 -9.58
CA MET A 190 -9.58 -11.51 -8.45
C MET A 190 -8.07 -11.73 -8.38
N TRP A 191 -7.58 -12.96 -8.57
CA TRP A 191 -6.13 -13.20 -8.65
C TRP A 191 -5.48 -12.47 -9.83
N LEU A 192 -6.12 -12.47 -11.00
CA LEU A 192 -5.62 -11.71 -12.15
C LEU A 192 -5.49 -10.22 -11.82
N VAL A 193 -6.51 -9.63 -11.20
CA VAL A 193 -6.49 -8.22 -10.76
C VAL A 193 -5.37 -7.96 -9.77
N ILE A 194 -5.22 -8.83 -8.76
CA ILE A 194 -4.17 -8.70 -7.74
C ILE A 194 -2.78 -8.79 -8.39
N ILE A 195 -2.56 -9.73 -9.31
CA ILE A 195 -1.29 -9.89 -10.04
C ILE A 195 -0.97 -8.62 -10.85
N VAL A 196 -1.94 -8.11 -11.62
CA VAL A 196 -1.75 -6.89 -12.41
C VAL A 196 -1.44 -5.69 -11.50
N ALA A 197 -2.20 -5.51 -10.41
CA ALA A 197 -1.94 -4.44 -9.45
C ALA A 197 -0.57 -4.58 -8.77
N SER A 198 -0.12 -5.81 -8.52
CA SER A 198 1.21 -6.09 -7.92
C SER A 198 2.35 -5.70 -8.86
N VAL A 199 2.20 -5.95 -10.16
CA VAL A 199 3.17 -5.49 -11.17
C VAL A 199 3.16 -3.96 -11.25
N LEU A 200 1.98 -3.34 -11.29
CA LEU A 200 1.85 -1.87 -11.29
C LEU A 200 2.46 -1.24 -10.04
N PHE A 201 2.37 -1.90 -8.89
CA PHE A 201 2.98 -1.44 -7.65
C PHE A 201 4.51 -1.38 -7.74
N GLY A 202 5.14 -2.43 -8.29
CA GLY A 202 6.58 -2.41 -8.53
C GLY A 202 7.02 -1.43 -9.62
N LEU A 203 6.20 -1.24 -10.67
CA LEU A 203 6.44 -0.20 -11.67
C LEU A 203 6.31 1.21 -11.07
N GLY A 204 5.38 1.41 -10.13
CA GLY A 204 5.17 2.67 -9.41
C GLY A 204 6.39 3.11 -8.59
N HIS A 205 7.28 2.18 -8.25
CA HIS A 205 8.53 2.46 -7.54
C HIS A 205 9.69 2.90 -8.45
N LEU A 206 9.56 2.77 -9.78
CA LEU A 206 10.64 3.11 -10.71
C LEU A 206 11.04 4.60 -10.68
N PRO A 207 10.12 5.59 -10.56
CA PRO A 207 10.50 7.00 -10.45
C PRO A 207 11.37 7.31 -9.21
N ALA A 208 11.11 6.67 -8.07
CA ALA A 208 11.95 6.81 -6.89
C ALA A 208 13.29 6.07 -7.07
N THR A 209 13.27 4.87 -7.64
CA THR A 209 14.49 4.09 -7.93
C THR A 209 15.43 4.86 -8.87
N ALA A 210 14.88 5.54 -9.88
CA ALA A 210 15.64 6.31 -10.86
C ALA A 210 16.34 7.54 -10.27
N GLN A 211 15.88 8.04 -9.12
CA GLN A 211 16.54 9.15 -8.40
C GLN A 211 17.82 8.69 -7.68
N LEU A 212 17.95 7.37 -7.43
CA LEU A 212 19.05 6.81 -6.66
C LEU A 212 20.08 6.12 -7.54
N ALA A 213 19.63 5.50 -8.63
CA ALA A 213 20.50 4.80 -9.56
C ALA A 213 19.90 4.76 -10.97
N PRO A 214 20.73 4.72 -12.02
CA PRO A 214 20.26 4.51 -13.39
C PRO A 214 19.46 3.21 -13.52
N LEU A 215 18.28 3.28 -14.15
CA LEU A 215 17.42 2.11 -14.32
C LEU A 215 18.06 1.09 -15.28
N THR A 216 18.49 -0.05 -14.73
CA THR A 216 18.91 -1.23 -15.51
C THR A 216 17.80 -2.27 -15.56
N PRO A 217 17.82 -3.22 -16.51
CA PRO A 217 16.86 -4.34 -16.52
C PRO A 217 16.83 -5.10 -15.19
N LEU A 218 17.98 -5.25 -14.52
CA LEU A 218 18.08 -5.87 -13.21
C LEU A 218 17.35 -5.07 -12.14
N LEU A 219 17.54 -3.74 -12.08
CA LEU A 219 16.85 -2.88 -11.10
C LEU A 219 15.34 -2.82 -11.35
N VAL A 220 14.91 -2.78 -12.61
CA VAL A 220 13.49 -2.85 -12.96
C VAL A 220 12.90 -4.19 -12.51
N THR A 221 13.58 -5.30 -12.78
CA THR A 221 13.15 -6.63 -12.36
C THR A 221 13.07 -6.73 -10.83
N ARG A 222 14.09 -6.23 -10.13
CA ARG A 222 14.11 -6.16 -8.67
C ARG A 222 12.89 -5.40 -8.13
N ALA A 223 12.64 -4.19 -8.64
CA ALA A 223 11.51 -3.38 -8.21
C ALA A 223 10.17 -4.10 -8.45
N ILE A 224 9.97 -4.74 -9.60
CA ILE A 224 8.74 -5.48 -9.90
C ILE A 224 8.59 -6.71 -8.99
N VAL A 225 9.65 -7.49 -8.80
CA VAL A 225 9.58 -8.75 -8.05
C VAL A 225 9.38 -8.49 -6.56
N LEU A 226 10.20 -7.63 -5.95
CA LEU A 226 10.15 -7.39 -4.50
C LEU A 226 8.83 -6.74 -4.09
N ASN A 227 8.42 -5.67 -4.78
CA ASN A 227 7.12 -5.05 -4.53
C ASN A 227 5.97 -5.97 -4.94
N GLY A 228 6.16 -6.82 -5.96
CA GLY A 228 5.16 -7.79 -6.39
C GLY A 228 4.81 -8.80 -5.29
N ILE A 229 5.79 -9.24 -4.49
CA ILE A 229 5.57 -10.13 -3.34
C ILE A 229 4.64 -9.46 -2.31
N ALA A 230 4.94 -8.22 -1.91
CA ALA A 230 4.08 -7.40 -1.06
C ALA A 230 2.69 -7.17 -1.71
N GLY A 231 2.70 -6.87 -3.01
CA GLY A 231 1.55 -6.77 -3.91
C GLY A 231 0.54 -7.90 -3.70
N LEU A 232 1.00 -9.12 -3.95
CA LEU A 232 0.23 -10.36 -3.88
C LEU A 232 -0.28 -10.61 -2.45
N ALA A 233 0.61 -10.45 -1.46
CA ALA A 233 0.33 -10.63 -0.05
C ALA A 233 -0.80 -9.73 0.45
N PHE A 234 -0.65 -8.41 0.31
CA PHE A 234 -1.64 -7.47 0.86
C PHE A 234 -2.88 -7.37 -0.04
N GLY A 235 -2.75 -7.62 -1.35
CA GLY A 235 -3.90 -7.74 -2.25
C GLY A 235 -4.81 -8.92 -1.89
N TYR A 236 -4.23 -10.07 -1.51
CA TYR A 236 -4.99 -11.20 -0.97
C TYR A 236 -5.71 -10.85 0.33
N LEU A 237 -5.03 -10.17 1.26
CA LEU A 237 -5.65 -9.72 2.51
C LEU A 237 -6.78 -8.71 2.25
N TYR A 238 -6.59 -7.75 1.35
CA TYR A 238 -7.63 -6.81 0.96
C TYR A 238 -8.88 -7.55 0.44
N TRP A 239 -8.69 -8.54 -0.42
CA TRP A 239 -9.79 -9.33 -0.96
C TRP A 239 -10.53 -10.14 0.12
N LYS A 240 -9.81 -10.77 1.05
CA LYS A 240 -10.40 -11.71 2.03
C LYS A 240 -10.80 -11.08 3.37
N ARG A 241 -10.23 -9.93 3.70
CA ARG A 241 -10.27 -9.33 5.04
C ARG A 241 -10.40 -7.81 5.04
N GLY A 242 -10.33 -7.15 3.89
CA GLY A 242 -10.55 -5.72 3.74
C GLY A 242 -9.31 -4.86 3.94
N LEU A 243 -9.49 -3.55 3.75
CA LEU A 243 -8.41 -2.57 3.63
C LEU A 243 -7.52 -2.54 4.87
N GLU A 244 -8.11 -2.53 6.05
CA GLU A 244 -7.38 -2.41 7.32
C GLU A 244 -6.46 -3.62 7.58
N SER A 245 -6.83 -4.80 7.06
CA SER A 245 -5.98 -5.99 7.12
C SER A 245 -4.75 -5.85 6.22
N ALA A 246 -4.92 -5.27 5.03
CA ALA A 246 -3.81 -4.98 4.11
C ALA A 246 -2.89 -3.89 4.69
N MET A 247 -3.48 -2.83 5.25
CA MET A 247 -2.76 -1.74 5.93
C MET A 247 -1.89 -2.26 7.09
N LEU A 248 -2.46 -3.10 7.96
CA LEU A 248 -1.73 -3.68 9.08
C LEU A 248 -0.60 -4.61 8.62
N ALA A 249 -0.82 -5.39 7.56
CA ALA A 249 0.20 -6.28 7.01
C ALA A 249 1.37 -5.51 6.40
N HIS A 250 1.08 -4.46 5.62
CA HIS A 250 2.10 -3.61 5.03
C HIS A 250 2.90 -2.89 6.11
N PHE A 251 2.23 -2.23 7.06
CA PHE A 251 2.89 -1.61 8.20
C PHE A 251 3.81 -2.61 8.94
N SER A 252 3.35 -3.86 9.14
CA SER A 252 4.17 -4.89 9.79
C SER A 252 5.40 -5.29 8.97
N ALA A 253 5.26 -5.37 7.65
CA ALA A 253 6.38 -5.63 6.74
C ALA A 253 7.41 -4.49 6.81
N ASP A 254 6.95 -3.24 6.83
CA ASP A 254 7.82 -2.07 6.90
C ASP A 254 8.54 -1.95 8.25
N ILE A 255 7.88 -2.29 9.36
CA ILE A 255 8.55 -2.37 10.66
C ILE A 255 9.71 -3.37 10.61
N LEU A 256 9.51 -4.53 9.97
CA LEU A 256 10.58 -5.50 9.82
C LEU A 256 11.71 -4.94 8.93
N LEU A 257 11.36 -4.44 7.74
CA LEU A 257 12.32 -4.02 6.72
C LEU A 257 13.07 -2.74 7.08
N HIS A 258 12.35 -1.73 7.57
CA HIS A 258 12.82 -0.35 7.74
C HIS A 258 13.16 0.05 9.18
N VAL A 259 12.80 -0.79 10.17
CA VAL A 259 13.09 -0.50 11.60
C VAL A 259 13.99 -1.57 12.20
N ILE A 260 13.58 -2.83 12.11
CA ILE A 260 14.27 -3.95 12.78
C ILE A 260 15.53 -4.38 12.02
N LEU A 261 15.43 -4.53 10.70
CA LEU A 261 16.52 -5.08 9.89
C LEU A 261 17.50 -4.02 9.38
N VAL A 262 17.11 -2.74 9.30
CA VAL A 262 18.03 -1.67 8.86
C VAL A 262 19.37 -1.68 9.60
N PRO A 263 19.42 -1.78 10.95
CA PRO A 263 20.70 -1.82 11.67
C PRO A 263 21.51 -3.12 11.50
N LEU A 264 20.91 -4.16 10.93
CA LEU A 264 21.50 -5.50 10.84
C LEU A 264 22.08 -5.82 9.45
N VAL A 265 21.69 -5.05 8.44
CA VAL A 265 22.12 -5.20 7.03
C VAL A 265 22.98 -4.01 6.58
N THR A 266 23.35 -3.13 7.52
CA THR A 266 24.40 -2.10 7.42
C THR A 266 25.75 -2.65 7.83
#